data_AF-A0AA96URG0-F1
#
_entry.id   AF-A0AA96URG0-F1
#
_cell.length_a   1.000
_cell.length_b   1.000
_cell.length_c   1.000
_cell.angle_alpha   90.00
_cell.angle_beta   90.00
_cell.angle_gamma   90.00
#
_symmetry.space_group_name_H-M   'P 1'
#
loop_
_entity.id
_entity.type
_entity.pdbx_description
1 polymer ?
#
loop_
_entity_poly.entity_id
_entity_poly.type
_entity_poly.pdbx_seq_one_letter_code
_entity_poly.pdbx_strand_id
1 'polypeptide(L)'
;MTGDEKHSPAAHSTLDALWVLYDRVLDVHPGNVDAPDRDRFLLSKGHGPMAYYAVLAAKGFFPVELLHSFGAYDSPLGHHPDRLLVPGAEIGSGSLGHGLPLAVGTALGLRAQGLTGPAVWVLIGDAEFDEGSNHEAVAFAGAYGLDRLHTLVIDNSSATHGWSGGIAARFAGEGWSTATVDGRDHEQLYRAFTAPHPGRPHVVVARTEPKYS
;
A
#
# COMPACT_ATOMS: atom_id res chain seq x y z
N MET A 1 -0.28 22.38 -6.32
CA MET A 1 0.37 21.85 -5.11
C MET A 1 1.80 22.36 -5.06
N THR A 2 2.05 23.45 -4.34
CA THR A 2 3.39 24.03 -4.14
C THR A 2 3.57 24.19 -2.64
N GLY A 3 4.62 23.62 -2.05
CA GLY A 3 4.91 23.79 -0.62
C GLY A 3 5.45 22.58 0.13
N ASP A 4 5.72 21.44 -0.53
CA ASP A 4 6.29 20.28 0.17
C ASP A 4 7.42 19.60 -0.62
N GLU A 5 8.50 20.34 -0.79
CA GLU A 5 9.73 19.85 -1.45
C GLU A 5 10.35 18.65 -0.72
N LYS A 6 9.99 18.42 0.56
CA LYS A 6 10.47 17.26 1.35
C LYS A 6 9.74 15.95 1.02
N HIS A 7 8.54 16.02 0.44
CA HIS A 7 7.72 14.85 0.10
C HIS A 7 7.52 14.62 -1.41
N SER A 8 8.01 15.52 -2.27
CA SER A 8 7.96 15.38 -3.73
C SER A 8 8.57 14.07 -4.27
N PRO A 9 9.77 13.63 -3.84
CA PRO A 9 10.34 12.36 -4.32
C PRO A 9 9.51 11.13 -3.92
N ALA A 10 8.94 11.14 -2.71
CA ALA A 10 8.12 10.05 -2.17
C ALA A 10 6.73 9.97 -2.86
N ALA A 11 6.18 11.11 -3.27
CA ALA A 11 4.95 11.16 -4.04
C ALA A 11 5.17 10.62 -5.46
N HIS A 12 6.27 11.00 -6.13
CA HIS A 12 6.60 10.50 -7.46
C HIS A 12 6.97 9.01 -7.47
N SER A 13 7.69 8.51 -6.46
CA SER A 13 8.05 7.08 -6.39
C SER A 13 6.85 6.14 -6.22
N THR A 14 5.73 6.65 -5.69
CA THR A 14 4.58 5.83 -5.30
C THR A 14 3.43 5.92 -6.32
N LEU A 15 3.39 6.98 -7.13
CA LEU A 15 2.28 7.30 -8.03
C LEU A 15 2.01 6.21 -9.07
N ASP A 16 3.03 5.73 -9.77
CA ASP A 16 2.88 4.72 -10.84
C ASP A 16 2.31 3.41 -10.29
N ALA A 17 2.83 2.94 -9.15
CA ALA A 17 2.36 1.73 -8.51
C ALA A 17 0.91 1.86 -8.01
N LEU A 18 0.56 2.99 -7.38
CA LEU A 18 -0.82 3.28 -6.97
C LEU A 18 -1.77 3.36 -8.16
N TRP A 19 -1.34 4.01 -9.25
CA TRP A 19 -2.14 4.16 -10.46
C TRP A 19 -2.47 2.80 -11.06
N VAL A 20 -1.46 1.95 -11.32
CA VAL A 20 -1.69 0.59 -11.85
C VAL A 20 -2.61 -0.21 -10.93
N LEU A 21 -2.40 -0.11 -9.62
CA LEU A 21 -3.20 -0.83 -8.63
C LEU A 21 -4.68 -0.43 -8.69
N TYR A 22 -4.99 0.86 -8.65
CA TYR A 22 -6.37 1.37 -8.69
C TYR A 22 -7.01 1.28 -10.08
N ASP A 23 -6.22 1.33 -11.15
CA ASP A 23 -6.75 1.37 -12.50
C ASP A 23 -7.04 -0.01 -13.08
N ARG A 24 -6.24 -1.02 -12.71
CA ARG A 24 -6.23 -2.32 -13.39
C ARG A 24 -6.35 -3.53 -12.47
N VAL A 25 -6.20 -3.36 -11.15
CA VAL A 25 -6.09 -4.50 -10.23
C VAL A 25 -7.20 -4.53 -9.20
N LEU A 26 -7.40 -3.44 -8.46
CA LEU A 26 -8.36 -3.42 -7.36
C LEU A 26 -9.80 -3.39 -7.88
N ASP A 27 -10.64 -4.26 -7.32
CA ASP A 27 -12.08 -4.09 -7.37
C ASP A 27 -12.53 -3.11 -6.26
N VAL A 28 -12.33 -1.82 -6.49
CA VAL A 28 -12.88 -0.74 -5.65
C VAL A 28 -13.06 0.54 -6.45
N HIS A 29 -14.22 1.16 -6.32
CA HIS A 29 -14.58 2.41 -6.96
C HIS A 29 -15.67 3.14 -6.14
N PRO A 30 -15.98 4.41 -6.43
CA PRO A 30 -16.94 5.18 -5.64
C PRO A 30 -18.34 4.56 -5.52
N GLY A 31 -18.73 3.71 -6.47
CA GLY A 31 -20.02 3.04 -6.51
C GLY A 31 -20.10 1.75 -5.70
N ASN A 32 -18.97 1.18 -5.24
CA ASN A 32 -18.93 -0.06 -4.47
C ASN A 32 -18.11 0.06 -3.16
N VAL A 33 -17.77 1.27 -2.71
CA VAL A 33 -16.91 1.50 -1.53
C VAL A 33 -17.46 0.89 -0.22
N ASP A 34 -18.76 0.67 -0.12
CA ASP A 34 -19.41 0.03 1.03
C ASP A 34 -19.75 -1.45 0.79
N ALA A 35 -19.44 -1.98 -0.40
CA ALA A 35 -19.71 -3.38 -0.72
C ALA A 35 -18.85 -4.30 0.18
N PRO A 36 -19.41 -5.36 0.78
CA PRO A 36 -18.65 -6.24 1.64
C PRO A 36 -17.55 -6.98 0.87
N ASP A 37 -17.79 -7.31 -0.39
CA ASP A 37 -16.99 -8.15 -1.27
C ASP A 37 -15.97 -7.40 -2.16
N ARG A 38 -15.83 -6.08 -2.01
CA ARG A 38 -14.78 -5.30 -2.69
C ARG A 38 -13.37 -5.63 -2.17
N ASP A 39 -12.34 -5.25 -2.93
CA ASP A 39 -10.98 -5.27 -2.41
C ASP A 39 -10.73 -4.18 -1.34
N ARG A 40 -9.79 -4.45 -0.44
CA ARG A 40 -9.33 -3.50 0.59
C ARG A 40 -7.95 -2.99 0.26
N PHE A 41 -7.74 -1.67 0.33
CA PHE A 41 -6.43 -1.05 0.13
C PHE A 41 -6.03 -0.20 1.34
N LEU A 42 -4.89 -0.54 1.95
CA LEU A 42 -4.35 0.14 3.11
C LEU A 42 -3.05 0.87 2.72
N LEU A 43 -3.03 2.20 2.87
CA LEU A 43 -1.80 2.98 2.75
C LEU A 43 -1.10 3.05 4.11
N SER A 44 -0.15 2.14 4.37
CA SER A 44 0.65 2.13 5.62
C SER A 44 1.60 3.31 5.69
N LYS A 45 2.30 3.58 4.57
CA LYS A 45 3.19 4.74 4.40
C LYS A 45 2.36 6.03 4.29
N GLY A 46 1.74 6.41 5.40
CA GLY A 46 0.83 7.55 5.46
C GLY A 46 1.51 8.91 5.32
N HIS A 47 2.85 8.97 5.43
CA HIS A 47 3.60 10.22 5.24
C HIS A 47 3.71 10.58 3.76
N GLY A 48 3.26 11.78 3.40
CA GLY A 48 3.25 12.26 2.02
C GLY A 48 2.16 11.61 1.16
N PRO A 49 0.88 11.61 1.57
CA PRO A 49 -0.22 10.91 0.89
C PRO A 49 -0.67 11.56 -0.43
N MET A 50 0.09 12.51 -0.96
CA MET A 50 -0.31 13.34 -2.11
C MET A 50 -0.58 12.51 -3.36
N ALA A 51 0.28 11.53 -3.66
CA ALA A 51 0.04 10.61 -4.76
C ALA A 51 -1.24 9.79 -4.56
N TYR A 52 -1.50 9.36 -3.33
CA TYR A 52 -2.71 8.62 -3.00
C TYR A 52 -3.97 9.47 -3.18
N TYR A 53 -3.98 10.69 -2.65
CA TYR A 53 -5.10 11.61 -2.84
C TYR A 53 -5.32 11.97 -4.31
N ALA A 54 -4.25 12.17 -5.09
CA ALA A 54 -4.35 12.42 -6.52
C ALA A 54 -5.01 11.24 -7.26
N VAL A 55 -4.62 10.00 -6.93
CA VAL A 55 -5.25 8.79 -7.50
C VAL A 55 -6.71 8.69 -7.09
N LEU A 56 -7.05 8.88 -5.81
CA LEU A 56 -8.44 8.85 -5.35
C LEU A 56 -9.32 9.90 -6.04
N ALA A 57 -8.81 11.13 -6.19
CA ALA A 57 -9.51 12.19 -6.94
C ALA A 57 -9.72 11.80 -8.41
N ALA A 58 -8.68 11.29 -9.07
CA ALA A 58 -8.74 10.85 -10.47
C ALA A 58 -9.71 9.68 -10.68
N LYS A 59 -9.86 8.80 -9.69
CA LYS A 59 -10.82 7.68 -9.71
C LYS A 59 -12.21 8.08 -9.20
N GLY A 60 -12.44 9.36 -8.89
CA GLY A 60 -13.74 9.93 -8.59
C GLY A 60 -14.23 9.71 -7.15
N PHE A 61 -13.35 9.37 -6.20
CA PHE A 61 -13.73 9.25 -4.80
C PHE A 61 -14.10 10.60 -4.16
N PHE A 62 -13.54 11.68 -4.68
CA PHE A 62 -13.90 13.05 -4.34
C PHE A 62 -13.52 14.01 -5.48
N PRO A 63 -14.08 15.24 -5.51
CA PRO A 63 -13.77 16.23 -6.55
C PRO A 63 -12.29 16.63 -6.55
N VAL A 64 -11.70 16.83 -7.74
CA VAL A 64 -10.29 17.23 -7.92
C VAL A 64 -9.99 18.56 -7.22
N GLU A 65 -10.96 19.45 -7.14
CA GLU A 65 -10.85 20.76 -6.49
C GLU A 65 -10.52 20.65 -5.00
N LEU A 66 -10.92 19.54 -4.34
CA LEU A 66 -10.61 19.29 -2.93
C LEU A 66 -9.11 19.21 -2.68
N LEU A 67 -8.32 18.79 -3.68
CA LEU A 67 -6.85 18.73 -3.59
C LEU A 67 -6.21 20.10 -3.33
N HIS A 68 -6.89 21.20 -3.70
CA HIS A 68 -6.39 22.55 -3.43
C HIS A 68 -6.43 22.92 -1.95
N SER A 69 -7.25 22.22 -1.16
CA SER A 69 -7.37 22.43 0.29
C SER A 69 -6.34 21.65 1.10
N PHE A 70 -5.51 20.80 0.49
CA PHE A 70 -4.57 19.94 1.22
C PHE A 70 -3.76 20.69 2.27
N GLY A 71 -3.77 20.19 3.51
CA GLY A 71 -3.07 20.77 4.65
C GLY A 71 -3.71 22.03 5.26
N ALA A 72 -4.83 22.52 4.72
CA ALA A 72 -5.60 23.58 5.37
C ALA A 72 -6.30 23.06 6.64
N TYR A 73 -6.57 23.96 7.59
CA TYR A 73 -7.10 23.62 8.92
C TYR A 73 -8.39 22.80 8.89
N ASP A 74 -9.29 23.10 7.96
CA ASP A 74 -10.60 22.48 7.78
C ASP A 74 -10.62 21.43 6.66
N SER A 75 -9.48 21.16 6.03
CA SER A 75 -9.41 20.19 4.94
C SER A 75 -9.52 18.76 5.47
N PRO A 76 -10.30 17.89 4.81
CA PRO A 76 -10.24 16.45 5.08
C PRO A 76 -8.91 15.83 4.61
N LEU A 77 -8.16 16.51 3.75
CA LEU A 77 -6.90 16.02 3.18
C LEU A 77 -5.71 16.51 4.02
N GLY A 78 -5.46 15.80 5.13
CA GLY A 78 -4.32 16.05 6.00
C GLY A 78 -3.01 15.42 5.50
N HIS A 79 -1.90 15.71 6.19
CA HIS A 79 -0.57 15.12 5.93
C HIS A 79 -0.50 13.61 6.15
N HIS A 80 -1.54 13.05 6.75
CA HIS A 80 -1.77 11.64 6.97
C HIS A 80 -3.23 11.33 6.64
N PRO A 81 -3.54 10.24 5.91
CA PRO A 81 -4.91 9.85 5.64
C PRO A 81 -5.69 9.58 6.92
N ASP A 82 -6.93 10.07 6.97
CA ASP A 82 -7.91 9.73 7.99
C ASP A 82 -9.10 9.03 7.32
N ARG A 83 -9.37 7.77 7.70
CA ARG A 83 -10.47 6.97 7.15
C ARG A 83 -11.86 7.58 7.38
N LEU A 84 -12.03 8.44 8.37
CA LEU A 84 -13.30 9.08 8.66
C LEU A 84 -13.54 10.31 7.78
N LEU A 85 -12.47 10.91 7.25
CA LEU A 85 -12.53 12.16 6.50
C LEU A 85 -12.30 11.97 5.01
N VAL A 86 -11.49 10.99 4.60
CA VAL A 86 -11.08 10.77 3.21
C VAL A 86 -11.86 9.59 2.61
N PRO A 87 -12.80 9.85 1.67
CA PRO A 87 -13.50 8.77 0.97
C PRO A 87 -12.52 7.84 0.25
N GLY A 88 -12.69 6.53 0.46
CA GLY A 88 -11.82 5.49 -0.10
C GLY A 88 -10.58 5.16 0.76
N ALA A 89 -10.27 5.91 1.82
CA ALA A 89 -9.22 5.52 2.77
C ALA A 89 -9.72 4.44 3.74
N GLU A 90 -9.09 3.27 3.71
CA GLU A 90 -9.49 2.13 4.56
C GLU A 90 -9.07 2.32 6.02
N ILE A 91 -7.93 2.97 6.25
CA ILE A 91 -7.33 3.17 7.57
C ILE A 91 -6.91 4.62 7.79
N GLY A 92 -6.91 5.06 9.04
CA GLY A 92 -6.09 6.19 9.45
C GLY A 92 -4.64 5.73 9.57
N SER A 93 -3.71 6.39 8.89
CA SER A 93 -2.30 5.97 8.88
C SER A 93 -1.35 7.11 9.30
N GLY A 94 -0.04 6.85 9.30
CA GLY A 94 0.97 7.83 9.71
C GLY A 94 1.88 7.41 10.86
N SER A 95 1.55 6.32 11.54
CA SER A 95 2.51 5.61 12.39
C SER A 95 3.04 4.42 11.59
N LEU A 96 4.35 4.45 11.30
CA LEU A 96 5.04 3.39 10.55
C LEU A 96 4.80 2.02 11.22
N GLY A 97 4.75 0.97 10.41
CA GLY A 97 4.66 -0.40 10.92
C GLY A 97 3.26 -0.86 11.34
N HIS A 98 2.23 -0.02 11.28
CA HIS A 98 0.87 -0.43 11.65
C HIS A 98 0.06 -1.03 10.50
N GLY A 99 0.29 -0.59 9.25
CA GLY A 99 -0.60 -0.95 8.14
C GLY A 99 -0.55 -2.44 7.78
N LEU A 100 0.62 -3.08 7.77
CA LEU A 100 0.72 -4.51 7.47
C LEU A 100 0.08 -5.40 8.56
N PRO A 101 0.31 -5.19 9.87
CA PRO A 101 -0.47 -5.86 10.91
C PRO A 101 -1.99 -5.65 10.78
N LEU A 102 -2.44 -4.44 10.44
CA LEU A 102 -3.86 -4.16 10.18
C LEU A 102 -4.37 -4.94 8.96
N ALA A 103 -3.57 -5.05 7.89
CA ALA A 103 -3.92 -5.83 6.71
C ALA A 103 -4.04 -7.33 7.01
N VAL A 104 -3.15 -7.88 7.84
CA VAL A 104 -3.23 -9.25 8.37
C VAL A 104 -4.56 -9.47 9.11
N GLY A 105 -4.88 -8.57 10.05
CA GLY A 105 -6.15 -8.62 10.79
C GLY A 105 -7.37 -8.50 9.87
N THR A 106 -7.30 -7.65 8.85
CA THR A 106 -8.36 -7.45 7.86
C THR A 106 -8.60 -8.72 7.05
N ALA A 107 -7.55 -9.37 6.56
CA ALA A 107 -7.64 -10.62 5.81
C ALA A 107 -8.26 -11.75 6.65
N LEU A 108 -7.84 -11.89 7.91
CA LEU A 108 -8.42 -12.85 8.85
C LEU A 108 -9.91 -12.54 9.13
N GLY A 109 -10.25 -11.26 9.31
CA GLY A 109 -11.61 -10.81 9.58
C GLY A 109 -12.56 -11.07 8.41
N LEU A 110 -12.13 -10.85 7.18
CA LEU A 110 -12.91 -11.17 5.98
C LEU A 110 -13.13 -12.69 5.86
N ARG A 111 -12.06 -13.49 6.06
CA ARG A 111 -12.16 -14.95 6.05
C ARG A 111 -13.11 -15.48 7.12
N ALA A 112 -13.09 -14.92 8.33
CA ALA A 112 -14.00 -15.30 9.41
C ALA A 112 -15.48 -15.00 9.07
N GLN A 113 -15.75 -14.02 8.21
CA GLN A 113 -17.07 -13.69 7.69
C GLN A 113 -17.48 -14.55 6.48
N GLY A 114 -16.64 -15.48 6.03
CA GLY A 114 -16.86 -16.26 4.81
C GLY A 114 -16.55 -15.50 3.51
N LEU A 115 -15.97 -14.30 3.61
CA LEU A 115 -15.57 -13.48 2.46
C LEU A 115 -14.14 -13.86 2.05
N THR A 116 -14.02 -14.92 1.25
CA THR A 116 -12.73 -15.43 0.77
C THR A 116 -12.34 -14.92 -0.62
N GLY A 117 -13.26 -14.22 -1.29
CA GLY A 117 -13.06 -13.61 -2.61
C GLY A 117 -12.24 -12.31 -2.57
N PRO A 118 -12.48 -11.35 -1.67
CA PRO A 118 -11.75 -10.08 -1.65
C PRO A 118 -10.24 -10.23 -1.46
N ALA A 119 -9.46 -9.36 -2.10
CA ALA A 119 -8.05 -9.17 -1.79
C ALA A 119 -7.86 -8.06 -0.74
N VAL A 120 -6.82 -8.21 0.08
CA VAL A 120 -6.33 -7.15 0.96
C VAL A 120 -4.96 -6.74 0.48
N TRP A 121 -4.85 -5.48 0.05
CA TRP A 121 -3.61 -4.85 -0.37
C TRP A 121 -3.12 -3.87 0.68
N VAL A 122 -1.82 -3.89 0.94
CA VAL A 122 -1.16 -2.88 1.76
C VAL A 122 0.08 -2.34 1.07
N LEU A 123 0.22 -1.02 1.06
CA LEU A 123 1.42 -0.34 0.58
C LEU A 123 2.26 0.11 1.77
N ILE A 124 3.50 -0.36 1.84
CA ILE A 124 4.50 0.02 2.84
C ILE A 124 5.74 0.62 2.17
N GLY A 125 6.43 1.52 2.88
CA GLY A 125 7.78 1.93 2.50
C GLY A 125 8.84 0.98 3.06
N ASP A 126 9.98 0.85 2.41
CA ASP A 126 11.13 0.07 2.91
C ASP A 126 11.59 0.45 4.33
N ALA A 127 11.58 1.74 4.67
CA ALA A 127 11.92 2.20 6.02
C ALA A 127 10.96 1.71 7.11
N GLU A 128 9.75 1.27 6.76
CA GLU A 128 8.84 0.67 7.74
C GLU A 128 9.33 -0.70 8.23
N PHE A 129 10.32 -1.31 7.57
CA PHE A 129 10.94 -2.55 8.08
C PHE A 129 11.90 -2.34 9.23
N ASP A 130 12.17 -1.09 9.63
CA ASP A 130 12.82 -0.79 10.91
C ASP A 130 11.85 -1.01 12.10
N GLU A 131 10.53 -1.11 11.86
CA GLU A 131 9.51 -1.39 12.87
C GLU A 131 9.27 -2.89 13.06
N GLY A 132 9.39 -3.38 14.31
CA GLY A 132 9.27 -4.80 14.65
C GLY A 132 7.90 -5.42 14.32
N SER A 133 6.82 -4.63 14.36
CA SER A 133 5.47 -5.08 14.05
C SER A 133 5.35 -5.63 12.62
N ASN A 134 6.08 -5.05 11.66
CA ASN A 134 6.12 -5.58 10.30
C ASN A 134 6.83 -6.94 10.23
N HIS A 135 7.83 -7.20 11.07
CA HIS A 135 8.50 -8.50 11.13
C HIS A 135 7.56 -9.58 11.64
N GLU A 136 6.83 -9.28 12.71
CA GLU A 136 5.81 -10.18 13.28
C GLU A 136 4.72 -10.49 12.26
N ALA A 137 4.22 -9.47 11.56
CA ALA A 137 3.18 -9.63 10.54
C ALA A 137 3.66 -10.45 9.33
N VAL A 138 4.89 -10.24 8.86
CA VAL A 138 5.48 -11.02 7.76
C VAL A 138 5.61 -12.49 8.15
N ALA A 139 6.17 -12.79 9.33
CA ALA A 139 6.34 -14.16 9.80
C ALA A 139 4.98 -14.86 9.97
N PHE A 140 4.01 -14.20 10.61
CA PHE A 140 2.68 -14.77 10.84
C PHE A 140 1.92 -15.04 9.55
N ALA A 141 1.82 -14.06 8.65
CA ALA A 141 1.04 -14.17 7.43
C ALA A 141 1.55 -15.28 6.50
N GLY A 142 2.87 -15.43 6.45
CA GLY A 142 3.53 -16.48 5.68
C GLY A 142 3.29 -17.86 6.26
N ALA A 143 3.49 -18.04 7.57
CA ALA A 143 3.22 -19.30 8.26
C ALA A 143 1.74 -19.71 8.18
N TYR A 144 0.81 -18.74 8.20
CA TYR A 144 -0.62 -18.99 8.10
C TYR A 144 -1.12 -19.22 6.67
N GLY A 145 -0.35 -18.82 5.65
CA GLY A 145 -0.75 -18.94 4.25
C GLY A 145 -1.90 -17.98 3.87
N LEU A 146 -1.79 -16.70 4.23
CA LEU A 146 -2.79 -15.67 3.87
C LEU A 146 -2.76 -15.32 2.38
N ASP A 147 -3.30 -16.20 1.55
CA ASP A 147 -3.27 -16.12 0.09
C ASP A 147 -4.02 -14.94 -0.55
N ARG A 148 -4.90 -14.26 0.20
CA ARG A 148 -5.54 -13.00 -0.23
C ARG A 148 -4.83 -11.75 0.26
N LEU A 149 -3.72 -11.87 1.00
CA LEU A 149 -2.91 -10.74 1.45
C LEU A 149 -1.80 -10.43 0.45
N HIS A 150 -1.76 -9.18 0.00
CA HIS A 150 -0.80 -8.65 -0.95
C HIS A 150 -0.10 -7.44 -0.34
N THR A 151 1.22 -7.41 -0.43
CA THR A 151 2.05 -6.32 0.08
C THR A 151 2.81 -5.69 -1.08
N LEU A 152 2.56 -4.41 -1.33
CA LEU A 152 3.38 -3.59 -2.20
C LEU A 152 4.41 -2.84 -1.35
N VAL A 153 5.69 -3.06 -1.63
CA VAL A 153 6.78 -2.33 -1.00
C VAL A 153 7.34 -1.33 -1.99
N ILE A 154 7.38 -0.05 -1.61
CA ILE A 154 8.18 0.95 -2.32
C ILE A 154 9.59 0.95 -1.72
N ASP A 155 10.55 0.45 -2.50
CA ASP A 155 11.97 0.42 -2.14
C ASP A 155 12.70 1.57 -2.83
N ASN A 156 13.01 2.61 -2.06
CA ASN A 156 13.82 3.76 -2.48
C ASN A 156 15.11 3.85 -1.64
N SER A 157 15.57 2.72 -1.09
CA SER A 157 16.81 2.63 -0.30
C SER A 157 16.86 3.63 0.86
N SER A 158 15.75 3.80 1.57
CA SER A 158 15.62 4.72 2.71
C SER A 158 15.61 4.03 4.07
N ALA A 159 15.56 2.70 4.12
CA ALA A 159 15.65 1.94 5.37
C ALA A 159 16.97 2.17 6.10
N THR A 160 16.92 2.30 7.43
CA THR A 160 18.12 2.58 8.25
C THR A 160 18.92 1.31 8.49
N HIS A 161 18.24 0.23 8.87
CA HIS A 161 18.89 -1.04 9.15
C HIS A 161 18.89 -1.95 7.91
N GLY A 162 17.80 -1.91 7.15
CA GLY A 162 17.58 -2.80 6.02
C GLY A 162 17.57 -4.28 6.41
N TRP A 163 17.29 -5.15 5.45
CA TRP A 163 17.34 -6.59 5.67
C TRP A 163 18.48 -7.23 4.87
N SER A 164 19.26 -8.08 5.53
CA SER A 164 20.29 -8.87 4.88
C SER A 164 19.66 -9.76 3.79
N GLY A 165 20.26 -9.76 2.59
CA GLY A 165 19.70 -10.44 1.41
C GLY A 165 18.57 -9.70 0.70
N GLY A 166 18.10 -8.57 1.26
CA GLY A 166 17.06 -7.73 0.68
C GLY A 166 15.63 -8.14 1.04
N ILE A 167 14.69 -7.25 0.74
CA ILE A 167 13.29 -7.37 1.16
C ILE A 167 12.65 -8.65 0.61
N ALA A 168 12.79 -8.90 -0.70
CA ALA A 168 12.24 -10.10 -1.33
C ALA A 168 12.79 -11.41 -0.74
N ALA A 169 14.08 -11.47 -0.38
CA ALA A 169 14.66 -12.68 0.20
C ALA A 169 14.12 -12.96 1.60
N ARG A 170 13.92 -11.91 2.41
CA ARG A 170 13.32 -12.05 3.75
C ARG A 170 11.91 -12.59 3.67
N PHE A 171 11.06 -12.01 2.82
CA PHE A 171 9.69 -12.48 2.60
C PHE A 171 9.65 -13.92 2.09
N ALA A 172 10.52 -14.28 1.13
CA ALA A 172 10.61 -15.64 0.62
C ALA A 172 10.96 -16.65 1.73
N GLY A 173 11.88 -16.29 2.62
CA GLY A 173 12.26 -17.10 3.78
C GLY A 173 11.11 -17.34 4.78
N GLU A 174 10.15 -16.40 4.85
CA GLU A 174 8.95 -16.51 5.68
C GLU A 174 7.76 -17.15 4.92
N GLY A 175 7.98 -17.72 3.74
CA GLY A 175 6.94 -18.47 3.01
C GLY A 175 6.13 -17.65 2.01
N TRP A 176 6.48 -16.40 1.73
CA TRP A 176 5.76 -15.54 0.78
C TRP A 176 6.16 -15.75 -0.69
N SER A 177 5.21 -15.60 -1.60
CA SER A 177 5.52 -15.41 -3.03
C SER A 177 6.10 -14.01 -3.22
N THR A 178 7.17 -13.85 -4.01
CA THR A 178 7.87 -12.57 -4.13
C THR A 178 8.12 -12.19 -5.59
N ALA A 179 8.00 -10.90 -5.90
CA ALA A 179 8.41 -10.30 -7.16
C ALA A 179 9.18 -9.00 -6.88
N THR A 180 10.23 -8.72 -7.64
CA THR A 180 10.92 -7.43 -7.63
C THR A 180 10.83 -6.82 -9.02
N VAL A 181 10.39 -5.57 -9.12
CA VAL A 181 10.13 -4.89 -10.40
C VAL A 181 10.63 -3.46 -10.39
N ASP A 182 10.77 -2.87 -11.58
CA ASP A 182 10.90 -1.43 -11.73
C ASP A 182 9.58 -0.75 -11.36
N GLY A 183 9.61 0.14 -10.35
CA GLY A 183 8.45 0.87 -9.87
C GLY A 183 7.89 1.91 -10.84
N ARG A 184 8.58 2.19 -11.95
CA ARG A 184 8.12 3.09 -13.02
C ARG A 184 7.56 2.35 -14.24
N ASP A 185 7.73 1.04 -14.31
CA ASP A 185 7.23 0.24 -15.43
C ASP A 185 5.84 -0.32 -15.10
N HIS A 186 4.81 0.28 -15.68
CA HIS A 186 3.42 -0.09 -15.46
C HIS A 186 3.10 -1.53 -15.85
N GLU A 187 3.76 -2.06 -16.88
CA GLU A 187 3.54 -3.42 -17.34
C GLU A 187 4.23 -4.44 -16.43
N GLN A 188 5.42 -4.15 -15.93
CA GLN A 188 6.05 -4.98 -14.90
C GLN A 188 5.25 -4.97 -13.60
N LEU A 189 4.78 -3.80 -13.15
CA LEU A 189 3.91 -3.66 -11.99
C LEU A 189 2.63 -4.48 -12.15
N TYR A 190 1.91 -4.32 -13.26
CA TYR A 190 0.67 -5.05 -13.51
C TYR A 190 0.89 -6.56 -13.54
N ARG A 191 1.94 -7.03 -14.22
CA ARG A 191 2.28 -8.47 -14.26
C ARG A 191 2.62 -9.01 -12.89
N ALA A 192 3.34 -8.26 -12.06
CA ALA A 192 3.65 -8.66 -10.69
C ALA A 192 2.40 -8.68 -9.82
N PHE A 193 1.54 -7.66 -9.89
CA PHE A 193 0.30 -7.59 -9.10
C PHE A 193 -0.71 -8.69 -9.42
N THR A 194 -0.66 -9.23 -10.64
CA THR A 194 -1.58 -10.28 -11.11
C THR A 194 -0.95 -11.67 -11.18
N ALA A 195 0.29 -11.82 -10.70
CA ALA A 195 0.99 -13.10 -10.73
C ALA A 195 0.28 -14.13 -9.82
N PRO A 196 0.01 -15.37 -10.28
CA PRO A 196 -0.57 -16.39 -9.42
C PRO A 196 0.35 -16.81 -8.26
N HIS A 197 -0.19 -16.89 -7.04
CA HIS A 197 0.54 -17.31 -5.84
C HIS A 197 -0.31 -18.22 -4.92
N PRO A 198 -0.73 -19.40 -5.40
CA PRO A 198 -1.69 -20.24 -4.69
C PRO A 198 -1.22 -20.61 -3.27
N GLY A 199 -2.08 -20.37 -2.28
CA GLY A 199 -1.86 -20.75 -0.88
C GLY A 199 -0.79 -19.94 -0.14
N ARG A 200 -0.31 -18.82 -0.71
CA ARG A 200 0.77 -18.00 -0.13
C ARG A 200 0.41 -16.53 -0.21
N PRO A 201 0.73 -15.72 0.83
CA PRO A 201 0.69 -14.27 0.69
C PRO A 201 1.74 -13.81 -0.33
N HIS A 202 1.52 -12.64 -0.93
CA HIS A 202 2.35 -12.13 -2.02
C HIS A 202 2.97 -10.77 -1.71
N VAL A 203 4.25 -10.60 -2.01
CA VAL A 203 4.93 -9.31 -1.94
C VAL A 203 5.48 -8.91 -3.30
N VAL A 204 5.24 -7.65 -3.67
CA VAL A 204 5.88 -6.99 -4.82
C VAL A 204 6.76 -5.87 -4.29
N VAL A 205 8.06 -5.98 -4.55
CA VAL A 205 9.05 -4.95 -4.23
C VAL A 205 9.26 -4.09 -5.47
N ALA A 206 8.64 -2.91 -5.48
CA ALA A 206 8.80 -1.91 -6.53
C ALA A 206 10.00 -1.03 -6.20
N ARG A 207 11.08 -1.19 -6.97
CA ARG A 207 12.30 -0.39 -6.81
C ARG A 207 12.14 0.95 -7.50
N THR A 208 12.56 2.00 -6.83
CA THR A 208 12.55 3.37 -7.33
C THR A 208 13.87 4.05 -7.05
N GLU A 209 14.05 5.27 -7.53
CA GLU A 209 15.28 6.02 -7.35
C GLU A 209 15.57 6.25 -5.86
N PRO A 210 16.85 6.19 -5.44
CA PRO A 210 17.20 6.38 -4.04
C PRO A 210 16.72 7.72 -3.50
N LYS A 211 16.22 7.74 -2.26
CA LYS A 211 15.71 8.97 -1.63
C LYS A 211 16.72 10.13 -1.58
N TYR A 212 18.02 9.81 -1.52
CA TYR A 212 19.11 10.78 -1.37
C TYR A 212 19.97 10.94 -2.64
N SER A 213 19.46 10.54 -3.82
CA SER A 213 20.14 10.73 -5.12
C SER A 213 19.93 12.12 -5.72
#